data_AF-A0AA36Y5N6-F1
#
_entry.id   AF-A0AA36Y5N6-F1
#
_cell.length_a   1.000
_cell.length_b   1.000
_cell.length_c   1.000
_cell.angle_alpha   90.00
_cell.angle_beta   90.00
_cell.angle_gamma   90.00
#
_symmetry.space_group_name_H-M   'P 1'
#
loop_
_entity.id
_entity.type
_entity.pdbx_description
1 polymer ?
#
loop_
_entity_poly.entity_id
_entity_poly.type
_entity_poly.pdbx_seq_one_letter_code
_entity_poly.pdbx_strand_id
1 'polypeptide(L)'
;MQNDARRAEILSTLAKNQKPISATTLAAAYHVSRQSIVGDIALLRASGADIIATSRGYLLAAASRQPLLKKTIACRHDAAAIREELYIAVDEGCTVADVSVEHPLYGELRGQLQLSTRHEVDAFLARSAECAAQPLSLLTSGIHLHTLLCPDEAAYRRVTEKLRAAGILLSE
;
A
#
# COMPACT_ATOMS: atom_id res chain seq x y z
N MET A 1 -12.33 19.89 30.10
CA MET A 1 -12.09 21.07 29.24
C MET A 1 -10.63 21.24 28.83
N GLN A 2 -9.69 21.63 29.71
CA GLN A 2 -8.30 21.93 29.27
C GLN A 2 -7.50 20.68 28.81
N ASN A 3 -7.78 19.52 29.42
CA ASN A 3 -7.16 18.25 29.00
C ASN A 3 -7.72 17.71 27.67
N ASP A 4 -8.98 17.99 27.35
CA ASP A 4 -9.63 17.49 26.13
C ASP A 4 -9.11 18.25 24.90
N ALA A 5 -8.95 19.58 25.04
CA ALA A 5 -8.33 20.43 24.03
C ALA A 5 -6.88 19.99 23.74
N ARG A 6 -6.08 19.72 24.78
CA ARG A 6 -4.70 19.22 24.61
C ARG A 6 -4.66 17.88 23.86
N ARG A 7 -5.54 16.93 24.20
CA ARG A 7 -5.60 15.63 23.49
C ARG A 7 -5.97 15.78 22.02
N ALA A 8 -6.89 16.68 21.69
CA ALA A 8 -7.21 17.01 20.30
C ALA A 8 -6.01 17.61 19.55
N GLU A 9 -5.27 18.52 20.18
CA GLU A 9 -4.07 19.13 19.60
C GLU A 9 -2.91 18.12 19.44
N ILE A 10 -2.72 17.22 20.40
CA ILE A 10 -1.75 16.12 20.29
C ILE A 10 -2.10 15.26 19.07
N LEU A 11 -3.36 14.87 18.92
CA LEU A 11 -3.82 14.06 17.80
C LEU A 11 -3.60 14.77 16.45
N SER A 12 -3.96 16.06 16.36
CA SER A 12 -3.73 16.91 15.19
C SER A 12 -2.24 17.02 14.84
N THR A 13 -1.38 17.15 15.85
CA THR A 13 0.07 17.22 15.69
C THR A 13 0.64 15.90 15.17
N LEU A 14 0.21 14.77 15.73
CA LEU A 14 0.61 13.45 15.26
C LEU A 14 0.08 13.15 13.85
N ALA A 15 -1.07 13.70 13.46
CA ALA A 15 -1.64 13.51 12.12
C ALA A 15 -0.85 14.26 11.03
N LYS A 16 -0.30 15.43 11.38
CA LYS A 16 0.51 16.27 10.47
C LYS A 16 1.96 15.80 10.34
N ASN A 17 2.43 14.92 11.21
CA ASN A 17 3.83 14.49 11.26
C ASN A 17 3.98 13.02 10.86
N GLN A 18 4.81 12.77 9.84
CA GLN A 18 5.14 11.41 9.39
C GLN A 18 6.25 10.75 10.22
N LYS A 19 6.97 11.53 11.05
CA LYS A 19 8.06 11.05 11.90
C LYS A 19 7.57 10.91 13.36
N PRO A 20 8.07 9.91 14.11
CA PRO A 20 7.72 9.76 15.53
C PRO A 20 8.10 11.00 16.33
N ILE A 21 7.19 11.47 17.19
CA ILE A 21 7.41 12.59 18.11
C ILE A 21 7.56 12.06 19.53
N SER A 22 8.66 12.39 20.20
CA SER A 22 8.91 11.89 21.55
C SER A 22 7.92 12.47 22.57
N ALA A 23 7.64 11.70 23.62
CA ALA A 23 6.81 12.16 24.75
C ALA A 23 7.38 13.44 25.39
N THR A 24 8.70 13.57 25.43
CA THR A 24 9.39 14.75 25.99
C THR A 24 9.19 15.98 25.11
N THR A 25 9.19 15.82 23.78
CA THR A 25 8.92 16.90 22.83
C THR A 25 7.48 17.42 22.96
N LEU A 26 6.51 16.51 23.03
CA LEU A 26 5.10 16.88 23.25
C LEU A 26 4.92 17.55 24.62
N ALA A 27 5.57 17.02 25.66
CA ALA A 27 5.50 17.57 27.01
C ALA A 27 6.00 19.03 27.05
N ALA A 28 7.12 19.32 26.39
CA ALA A 28 7.65 20.68 26.27
C ALA A 28 6.69 21.60 25.48
N ALA A 29 6.14 21.13 24.37
CA ALA A 29 5.25 21.93 23.51
C ALA A 29 3.93 22.34 24.20
N TYR A 30 3.41 21.49 25.08
CA TYR A 30 2.16 21.76 25.81
C TYR A 30 2.38 22.17 27.28
N HIS A 31 3.63 22.42 27.69
CA HIS A 31 4.00 22.79 29.06
C HIS A 31 3.47 21.84 30.14
N VAL A 32 3.55 20.54 29.90
CA VAL A 32 3.13 19.49 30.85
C VAL A 32 4.25 18.50 31.12
N SER A 33 4.05 17.60 32.09
CA SER A 33 4.99 16.52 32.35
C SER A 33 4.93 15.44 31.26
N ARG A 34 6.02 14.69 31.09
CA ARG A 34 6.04 13.48 30.25
C ARG A 34 4.94 12.49 30.67
N GLN A 35 4.68 12.34 31.96
CA GLN A 35 3.67 11.41 32.47
C GLN A 35 2.25 11.83 32.09
N SER A 36 1.99 13.13 32.00
CA SER A 36 0.72 13.68 31.50
C SER A 36 0.50 13.30 30.03
N ILE A 37 1.55 13.41 29.19
CA ILE A 37 1.49 12.97 27.78
C ILE A 37 1.25 11.46 27.67
N VAL A 38 1.93 10.64 28.49
CA VAL A 38 1.73 9.19 28.49
C VAL A 38 0.27 8.84 28.81
N GLY A 39 -0.32 9.49 29.81
CA GLY A 39 -1.74 9.32 30.15
C GLY A 39 -2.68 9.78 29.04
N ASP A 40 -2.39 10.94 28.43
CA ASP A 40 -3.18 11.47 27.30
C ASP A 40 -3.18 10.53 26.09
N ILE A 41 -2.02 9.95 25.74
CA ILE A 41 -1.89 8.96 24.65
C ILE A 41 -2.66 7.68 24.98
N ALA A 42 -2.63 7.21 26.23
CA ALA A 42 -3.40 6.04 26.65
C ALA A 42 -4.91 6.27 26.49
N LEU A 43 -5.41 7.45 26.87
CA LEU A 43 -6.82 7.82 26.69
C LEU A 43 -7.21 7.95 25.22
N LEU A 44 -6.34 8.56 24.40
CA LEU A 44 -6.56 8.68 22.95
C LEU A 44 -6.65 7.30 22.28
N ARG A 45 -5.78 6.35 22.65
CA ARG A 45 -5.87 4.96 22.18
C ARG A 45 -7.15 4.27 22.62
N ALA A 46 -7.55 4.43 23.88
CA ALA A 46 -8.80 3.88 24.38
C ALA A 46 -10.03 4.46 23.67
N SER A 47 -9.91 5.68 23.13
CA SER A 47 -10.93 6.34 22.30
C SER A 47 -10.86 5.97 20.82
N GLY A 48 -9.98 5.03 20.44
CA GLY A 48 -9.89 4.49 19.07
C GLY A 48 -8.84 5.16 18.17
N ALA A 49 -8.01 6.08 18.68
CA ALA A 49 -6.91 6.63 17.89
C ALA A 49 -5.78 5.60 17.70
N ASP A 50 -5.46 5.27 16.45
CA ASP A 50 -4.42 4.29 16.09
C ASP A 50 -3.00 4.90 16.22
N ILE A 51 -2.59 5.13 17.47
CA ILE A 51 -1.28 5.71 17.81
C ILE A 51 -0.29 4.58 18.08
N ILE A 52 0.78 4.51 17.29
CA ILE A 52 1.91 3.60 17.48
C ILE A 52 2.92 4.23 18.44
N ALA A 53 3.44 3.45 19.38
CA ALA A 53 4.57 3.84 20.22
C ALA A 53 5.82 3.12 19.74
N THR A 54 6.86 3.87 19.44
CA THR A 54 8.18 3.37 19.05
C THR A 54 9.22 3.80 20.07
N SER A 55 10.43 3.24 20.01
CA SER A 55 11.57 3.70 20.82
C SER A 55 11.91 5.19 20.60
N ARG A 56 11.49 5.78 19.46
CA ARG A 56 11.74 7.18 19.09
C ARG A 56 10.58 8.14 19.43
N GLY A 57 9.42 7.61 19.81
CA GLY A 57 8.23 8.43 20.11
C GLY A 57 6.93 7.87 19.57
N TYR A 58 5.89 8.70 19.57
CA TYR A 58 4.54 8.38 19.11
C TYR A 58 4.32 8.84 17.66
N LEU A 59 3.53 8.08 16.91
CA LEU A 59 3.03 8.46 15.59
C LEU A 59 1.65 7.89 15.37
N LEU A 60 0.83 8.53 14.55
CA LEU A 60 -0.41 7.90 14.07
C LEU A 60 -0.08 6.90 12.98
N ALA A 61 -0.67 5.70 13.03
CA ALA A 61 -0.47 4.66 12.03
C ALA A 61 -0.82 5.13 10.62
N ALA A 62 -1.90 5.92 10.48
CA ALA A 62 -2.27 6.54 9.20
C ALA A 62 -1.22 7.54 8.69
N ALA A 63 -0.58 8.30 9.59
CA ALA A 63 0.50 9.23 9.25
C ALA A 63 1.86 8.52 9.05
N SER A 64 2.01 7.29 9.58
CA SER A 64 3.14 6.39 9.33
C SER A 64 3.14 5.79 7.94
N ARG A 65 1.99 5.74 7.28
CA ARG A 65 1.90 5.23 5.91
C ARG A 65 2.54 6.27 5.02
N GLN A 66 3.79 6.05 4.63
CA GLN A 66 4.36 6.75 3.50
C GLN A 66 3.38 6.59 2.32
N PRO A 67 3.12 7.65 1.54
CA PRO A 67 2.32 7.51 0.34
C PRO A 67 2.98 6.45 -0.53
N LEU A 68 2.26 5.36 -0.82
CA LEU A 68 2.77 4.31 -1.67
C LEU A 68 3.11 4.91 -3.03
N LEU A 69 4.29 4.57 -3.53
CA LEU A 69 4.76 4.99 -4.82
C LEU A 69 3.95 4.29 -5.89
N LYS A 70 3.16 5.05 -6.65
CA LYS A 70 2.38 4.54 -7.77
C LYS A 70 3.26 4.45 -9.02
N LYS A 71 3.41 3.25 -9.58
CA LYS A 71 4.15 2.99 -10.82
C LYS A 71 3.29 2.18 -11.77
N THR A 72 3.46 2.40 -13.06
CA THR A 72 2.80 1.59 -14.10
C THR A 72 3.87 0.77 -14.81
N ILE A 73 3.58 -0.50 -15.02
CA ILE A 73 4.43 -1.42 -15.78
C ILE A 73 3.65 -1.99 -16.96
N ALA A 74 4.34 -2.27 -18.05
CA ALA A 74 3.80 -3.00 -19.18
C ALA A 74 4.30 -4.44 -19.15
N CYS A 75 3.38 -5.39 -19.31
CA CYS A 75 3.65 -6.82 -19.22
C CYS A 75 3.13 -7.53 -20.47
N ARG A 76 3.79 -8.63 -20.83
CA ARG A 76 3.31 -9.56 -21.86
C ARG A 76 3.61 -10.98 -21.47
N HIS A 77 2.57 -11.78 -21.34
CA HIS A 77 2.68 -13.22 -21.13
C HIS A 77 1.36 -13.94 -21.41
N ASP A 78 1.36 -15.27 -21.32
CA ASP A 78 0.17 -16.09 -21.47
C ASP A 78 -0.56 -16.29 -20.12
N ALA A 79 -1.68 -17.01 -20.14
CA ALA A 79 -2.47 -17.25 -18.93
C ALA A 79 -1.71 -18.06 -17.85
N ALA A 80 -0.70 -18.86 -18.23
CA ALA A 80 0.03 -19.70 -17.28
C ALA A 80 0.93 -18.86 -16.36
N ALA A 81 1.47 -17.75 -16.88
CA ALA A 81 2.36 -16.85 -16.16
C ALA A 81 1.65 -15.80 -15.27
N ILE A 82 0.31 -15.67 -15.33
CA ILE A 82 -0.44 -14.69 -14.49
C ILE A 82 -0.11 -14.88 -13.01
N ARG A 83 -0.07 -16.13 -12.53
CA ARG A 83 0.23 -16.41 -11.12
C ARG A 83 1.63 -15.93 -10.75
N GLU A 84 2.61 -16.26 -11.59
CA GLU A 84 4.01 -15.92 -11.35
C GLU A 84 4.21 -14.40 -11.33
N GLU A 85 3.62 -13.69 -12.29
CA GLU A 85 3.63 -12.23 -12.34
C GLU A 85 3.11 -11.61 -11.04
N LEU A 86 1.88 -11.97 -10.64
CA LEU A 86 1.23 -11.39 -9.47
C LEU A 86 1.99 -11.75 -8.18
N TYR A 87 2.54 -12.97 -8.09
CA TYR A 87 3.40 -13.38 -6.98
C TYR A 87 4.67 -12.55 -6.89
N ILE A 88 5.36 -12.31 -8.00
CA ILE A 88 6.57 -11.47 -8.02
C ILE A 88 6.28 -10.09 -7.44
N ALA A 89 5.15 -9.48 -7.80
CA ALA A 89 4.77 -8.17 -7.27
C ALA A 89 4.52 -8.20 -5.75
N VAL A 90 3.69 -9.12 -5.26
CA VAL A 90 3.30 -9.17 -3.84
C VAL A 90 4.43 -9.66 -2.93
N ASP A 91 5.31 -10.54 -3.41
CA ASP A 91 6.47 -11.05 -2.65
C ASP A 91 7.49 -9.95 -2.36
N GLU A 92 7.60 -8.97 -3.25
CA GLU A 92 8.47 -7.81 -3.08
C GLU A 92 7.81 -6.67 -2.30
N GLY A 93 6.59 -6.91 -1.78
CA GLY A 93 5.84 -6.00 -0.94
C GLY A 93 5.02 -4.96 -1.70
N CYS A 94 4.82 -5.14 -3.01
CA CYS A 94 4.01 -4.24 -3.83
C CYS A 94 2.56 -4.73 -3.92
N THR A 95 1.62 -3.79 -3.97
CA THR A 95 0.21 -4.09 -4.25
C THR A 95 -0.06 -3.93 -5.74
N VAL A 96 -0.67 -4.94 -6.37
CA VAL A 96 -1.22 -4.84 -7.73
C VAL A 96 -2.60 -4.20 -7.64
N ALA A 97 -2.68 -2.91 -7.97
CA ALA A 97 -3.91 -2.13 -7.80
C ALA A 97 -4.95 -2.46 -8.88
N ASP A 98 -4.52 -2.44 -10.14
CA ASP A 98 -5.38 -2.68 -11.30
C ASP A 98 -4.62 -3.38 -12.43
N VAL A 99 -5.40 -3.85 -13.41
CA VAL A 99 -4.94 -4.29 -14.73
C VAL A 99 -5.68 -3.49 -15.78
N SER A 100 -4.99 -3.05 -16.84
CA SER A 100 -5.64 -2.46 -18.01
C SER A 100 -5.11 -2.96 -19.35
N VAL A 101 -5.97 -2.92 -20.36
CA VAL A 101 -5.67 -3.31 -21.74
C VAL A 101 -6.27 -2.32 -22.72
N GLU A 102 -5.66 -2.18 -23.89
CA GLU A 102 -6.19 -1.37 -24.98
C GLU A 102 -7.10 -2.23 -25.89
N HIS A 103 -8.38 -1.91 -25.96
CA HIS A 103 -9.35 -2.62 -26.78
C HIS A 103 -9.73 -1.80 -28.03
N PRO A 104 -9.66 -2.36 -29.25
CA PRO A 104 -9.82 -1.60 -30.49
C PRO A 104 -11.18 -0.91 -30.66
N LEU A 105 -12.23 -1.41 -29.98
CA LEU A 105 -13.56 -0.81 -30.00
C LEU A 105 -13.87 0.09 -28.79
N TYR A 106 -13.33 -0.24 -27.61
CA TYR A 106 -13.76 0.36 -26.33
C TYR A 106 -12.71 1.28 -25.71
N GLY A 107 -11.50 1.34 -26.28
CA GLY A 107 -10.37 2.03 -25.69
C GLY A 107 -9.80 1.27 -24.50
N GLU A 108 -9.37 1.98 -23.46
CA GLU A 108 -8.84 1.37 -22.24
C GLU A 108 -9.94 0.61 -21.47
N LEU A 109 -9.77 -0.70 -21.31
CA LEU A 109 -10.52 -1.51 -20.36
C LEU A 109 -9.68 -1.70 -19.10
N ARG A 110 -10.23 -1.39 -17.94
CA ARG A 110 -9.54 -1.49 -16.64
C ARG A 110 -10.31 -2.34 -15.63
N GLY A 111 -9.62 -3.31 -15.03
CA GLY A 111 -10.12 -4.13 -13.94
C GLY A 111 -9.41 -3.79 -12.62
N GLN A 112 -10.17 -3.58 -11.55
CA GLN A 112 -9.62 -3.36 -10.20
C GLN A 112 -9.28 -4.70 -9.54
N LEU A 113 -8.09 -4.79 -8.94
CA LEU A 113 -7.55 -6.02 -8.36
C LEU A 113 -7.26 -5.89 -6.85
N GLN A 114 -6.49 -4.87 -6.45
CA GLN A 114 -6.09 -4.61 -5.06
C GLN A 114 -5.45 -5.82 -4.35
N LEU A 115 -4.49 -6.48 -5.01
CA LEU A 115 -3.84 -7.69 -4.49
C LEU A 115 -2.51 -7.34 -3.82
N SER A 116 -2.35 -7.66 -2.55
CA SER A 116 -1.15 -7.36 -1.75
C SER A 116 -0.49 -8.61 -1.17
N THR A 117 -1.13 -9.78 -1.28
CA THR A 117 -0.64 -11.03 -0.71
C THR A 117 -0.86 -12.21 -1.67
N ARG A 118 -0.04 -13.27 -1.54
CA ARG A 118 -0.25 -14.52 -2.31
C ARG A 118 -1.64 -15.12 -2.09
N HIS A 119 -2.17 -15.04 -0.86
CA HIS A 119 -3.50 -15.53 -0.54
C HIS A 119 -4.59 -14.83 -1.37
N GLU A 120 -4.51 -13.50 -1.48
CA GLU A 120 -5.45 -12.72 -2.30
C GLU A 120 -5.29 -13.06 -3.79
N VAL A 121 -4.05 -13.26 -4.26
CA VAL A 121 -3.78 -13.70 -5.64
C VAL A 121 -4.43 -15.06 -5.91
N ASP A 122 -4.26 -16.04 -5.03
CA ASP A 122 -4.86 -17.37 -5.20
C ASP A 122 -6.39 -17.32 -5.19
N ALA A 123 -6.97 -16.55 -4.28
CA ALA A 123 -8.41 -16.33 -4.23
C ALA A 123 -8.93 -15.65 -5.51
N PHE A 124 -8.18 -14.70 -6.07
CA PHE A 124 -8.51 -14.07 -7.35
C PHE A 124 -8.48 -15.07 -8.50
N LEU A 125 -7.41 -15.88 -8.61
CA LEU A 125 -7.27 -16.88 -9.66
C LEU A 125 -8.35 -17.97 -9.59
N ALA A 126 -8.71 -18.41 -8.38
CA ALA A 126 -9.80 -19.37 -8.17
C ALA A 126 -11.15 -18.80 -8.66
N ARG A 127 -11.50 -17.57 -8.26
CA ARG A 127 -12.72 -16.90 -8.73
C ARG A 127 -12.73 -16.68 -10.23
N SER A 128 -11.59 -16.33 -10.83
CA SER A 128 -11.47 -16.16 -12.28
C SER A 128 -11.79 -17.47 -13.02
N ALA A 129 -11.36 -18.61 -12.48
CA ALA A 129 -11.66 -19.92 -13.03
C ALA A 129 -13.15 -20.29 -12.89
N GLU A 130 -13.76 -19.98 -11.73
CA GLU A 130 -15.18 -20.26 -11.46
C GLU A 130 -16.13 -19.44 -12.34
N CYS A 131 -15.81 -18.16 -12.58
CA CYS A 131 -16.65 -17.27 -13.39
C CYS A 131 -16.57 -17.54 -14.90
N ALA A 132 -15.71 -18.46 -15.34
CA ALA A 132 -15.34 -18.64 -16.76
C ALA A 132 -14.94 -17.33 -17.46
N ALA A 133 -14.55 -16.32 -16.67
CA ALA A 133 -14.21 -15.01 -17.17
C ALA A 133 -12.78 -15.05 -17.70
N GLN A 134 -12.61 -14.76 -18.99
CA GLN A 134 -11.28 -14.66 -19.57
C GLN A 134 -10.55 -13.44 -18.99
N PRO A 135 -9.30 -13.60 -18.52
CA PRO A 135 -8.45 -12.48 -18.13
C PRO A 135 -8.36 -11.44 -19.26
N LEU A 136 -8.39 -10.15 -18.89
CA LEU A 136 -8.33 -9.05 -19.85
C LEU A 136 -7.09 -9.11 -20.75
N SER A 137 -5.97 -9.61 -20.24
CA SER A 137 -4.71 -9.79 -20.98
C SER A 137 -4.86 -10.69 -22.23
N LEU A 138 -5.86 -11.58 -22.27
CA LEU A 138 -6.11 -12.43 -23.44
C LEU A 138 -6.74 -11.67 -24.62
N LEU A 139 -7.40 -10.53 -24.37
CA LEU A 139 -7.99 -9.70 -25.43
C LEU A 139 -6.93 -9.04 -26.32
N THR A 140 -5.69 -8.92 -25.81
CA THR A 140 -4.58 -8.19 -26.42
C THR A 140 -3.34 -9.06 -26.60
N SER A 141 -3.53 -10.37 -26.84
CA SER A 141 -2.43 -11.33 -27.05
C SER A 141 -1.37 -11.33 -25.92
N GLY A 142 -1.84 -11.14 -24.70
CA GLY A 142 -1.02 -11.11 -23.49
C GLY A 142 -0.53 -9.73 -23.07
N ILE A 143 -0.69 -8.67 -23.88
CA ILE A 143 -0.16 -7.32 -23.58
C ILE A 143 -1.11 -6.55 -22.67
N HIS A 144 -0.63 -6.13 -21.50
CA HIS A 144 -1.44 -5.39 -20.53
C HIS A 144 -0.57 -4.50 -19.65
N LEU A 145 -1.22 -3.59 -18.93
CA LEU A 145 -0.60 -2.71 -17.96
C LEU A 145 -1.04 -3.08 -16.56
N HIS A 146 -0.12 -2.93 -15.61
CA HIS A 146 -0.42 -2.98 -14.19
C HIS A 146 -0.04 -1.69 -13.50
N THR A 147 -0.92 -1.19 -12.65
CA THR A 147 -0.57 -0.19 -11.66
C THR A 147 -0.11 -0.88 -10.38
N LEU A 148 1.15 -0.66 -10.00
CA LEU A 148 1.73 -1.10 -8.74
C LEU A 148 1.74 0.03 -7.71
N LEU A 149 1.40 -0.29 -6.48
CA LEU A 149 1.61 0.55 -5.31
C LEU A 149 2.80 -0.03 -4.53
N CYS A 150 3.94 0.63 -4.65
CA CYS A 150 5.20 0.17 -4.06
C CYS A 150 5.46 0.90 -2.73
N PRO A 151 6.02 0.25 -1.72
CA PRO A 151 6.40 0.92 -0.48
C PRO A 151 7.53 1.93 -0.70
N ASP A 152 8.45 1.63 -1.61
CA ASP A 152 9.56 2.50 -1.99
C ASP A 152 10.07 2.17 -3.42
N GLU A 153 11.02 2.97 -3.92
CA GLU A 153 11.64 2.77 -5.23
C GLU A 153 12.50 1.50 -5.28
N ALA A 154 13.04 1.03 -4.15
CA ALA A 154 13.85 -0.19 -4.11
C ALA A 154 12.98 -1.44 -4.34
N ALA A 155 11.77 -1.48 -3.77
CA ALA A 155 10.78 -2.51 -4.01
C ALA A 155 10.37 -2.53 -5.49
N TYR A 156 10.09 -1.37 -6.09
CA TYR A 156 9.80 -1.28 -7.52
C TYR A 156 10.93 -1.85 -8.40
N ARG A 157 12.20 -1.54 -8.06
CA ARG A 157 13.36 -2.09 -8.78
C ARG A 157 13.43 -3.61 -8.67
N ARG A 158 13.26 -4.18 -7.47
CA ARG A 158 13.26 -5.65 -7.29
C ARG A 158 12.14 -6.33 -8.08
N VAL A 159 10.94 -5.75 -8.10
CA VAL A 159 9.82 -6.27 -8.92
C VAL A 159 10.18 -6.25 -10.40
N THR A 160 10.60 -5.10 -10.93
CA THR A 160 10.90 -4.96 -12.36
C THR A 160 12.08 -5.84 -12.81
N GLU A 161 13.10 -6.00 -11.98
CA GLU A 161 14.21 -6.92 -12.24
C GLU A 161 13.74 -8.38 -12.33
N LYS A 162 12.91 -8.83 -11.37
CA LYS A 162 12.36 -10.19 -11.37
C LYS A 162 11.40 -10.44 -12.53
N LEU A 163 10.50 -9.50 -12.83
CA LEU A 163 9.59 -9.61 -13.97
C LEU A 163 10.36 -9.63 -15.31
N ARG A 164 11.46 -8.88 -15.42
CA ARG A 164 12.34 -8.94 -16.59
C ARG A 164 13.05 -10.28 -16.69
N ALA A 165 13.55 -10.82 -15.57
CA ALA A 165 14.21 -12.12 -15.53
C ALA A 165 13.24 -13.27 -15.90
N ALA A 166 11.96 -13.14 -15.54
CA ALA A 166 10.89 -14.07 -15.93
C ALA A 166 10.40 -13.88 -17.39
N GLY A 167 10.91 -12.88 -18.12
CA GLY A 167 10.47 -12.58 -19.49
C GLY A 167 9.05 -12.00 -19.59
N ILE A 168 8.50 -11.51 -18.48
CA ILE A 168 7.13 -10.98 -18.36
C ILE A 168 7.08 -9.48 -18.65
N LEU A 169 8.08 -8.74 -18.18
CA LEU A 169 8.13 -7.29 -18.32
C LEU A 169 8.44 -6.90 -19.77
N LEU A 170 7.53 -6.16 -20.39
CA LEU A 170 7.82 -5.37 -21.59
C LEU A 170 8.49 -4.08 -21.11
N SER A 171 9.83 -4.07 -20.98
CA SER A 171 10.53 -2.81 -20.75
C SER A 171 10.82 -2.10 -22.08
N GLU A 172 10.70 -0.77 -22.03
CA GLU A 172 10.85 0.28 -23.05
C GLU A 172 11.66 -0.06 -24.32
#